data_AF-A0A9P0KGM2-F1
#
_entry.id   AF-A0A9P0KGM2-F1
#
_cell.length_a   1.000
_cell.length_b   1.000
_cell.length_c   1.000
_cell.angle_alpha   90.00
_cell.angle_beta   90.00
_cell.angle_gamma   90.00
#
_symmetry.space_group_name_H-M   'P 1'
#
loop_
_entity.id
_entity.type
_entity.pdbx_description
1 polymer ?
#
loop_
_entity_poly.entity_id
_entity_poly.type
_entity_poly.pdbx_seq_one_letter_code
_entity_poly.pdbx_strand_id
1 'polypeptide(L)'
;MKLPFNSFLGPVLKKNQKSIQRLCGVLPFHVSHIYVGILGVLGVALSLFDIIRIVKCGPVLPGYLWRERLKTGTLVPAEVERDCKLICLVLSLEYYCFLLVGLLTNSPIFFLPFMILYAVMVVMESVIFFVRAFVGGLDYKRSGLIMSMFMTYNWLSVFCTFCRAMNRCDV
;
A
#
# COMPACT_ATOMS: atom_id res chain seq x y z
N MET A 1 3.43 -6.40 23.77
CA MET A 1 4.09 -5.07 23.68
C MET A 1 3.01 -3.99 23.57
N LYS A 2 3.05 -2.92 24.37
CA LYS A 2 2.10 -1.81 24.25
C LYS A 2 2.42 -1.01 22.98
N LEU A 3 1.47 -0.92 22.04
CA LEU A 3 1.63 -0.08 20.86
C LEU A 3 1.78 1.41 21.26
N PRO A 4 2.58 2.21 20.54
CA PRO A 4 2.70 3.65 20.80
C PRO A 4 1.38 4.42 20.60
N PHE A 5 0.41 3.85 19.86
CA PHE A 5 -0.91 4.43 19.62
C PHE A 5 -2.03 3.76 20.42
N ASN A 6 -1.71 3.02 21.48
CA ASN A 6 -2.69 2.26 22.25
C ASN A 6 -3.80 3.14 22.85
N SER A 7 -3.53 4.42 23.13
CA SER A 7 -4.51 5.36 23.69
C SER A 7 -5.64 5.72 22.72
N PHE A 8 -5.40 5.69 21.41
CA PHE A 8 -6.39 6.09 20.39
C PHE A 8 -6.88 4.91 19.57
N LEU A 9 -5.97 4.08 19.06
CA LEU A 9 -6.32 2.96 18.19
C LEU A 9 -6.86 1.77 19.01
N GLY A 10 -6.35 1.55 20.22
CA GLY A 10 -6.73 0.45 21.10
C GLY A 10 -8.22 0.41 21.47
N PRO A 11 -8.83 1.52 21.96
CA PRO A 11 -10.24 1.55 22.33
C PRO A 11 -11.17 1.29 21.14
N VAL A 12 -10.84 1.84 19.97
CA VAL A 12 -11.64 1.67 18.74
C VAL A 12 -11.57 0.23 18.25
N LEU A 13 -10.37 -0.38 18.26
CA LEU A 13 -10.19 -1.77 17.85
C LEU A 13 -10.92 -2.73 18.80
N LYS A 14 -10.83 -2.50 20.11
CA LYS A 14 -11.50 -3.32 21.14
C LYS A 14 -13.02 -3.19 21.07
N LYS A 15 -13.55 -1.97 20.87
CA LYS A 15 -14.99 -1.73 20.72
C LYS A 15 -15.58 -2.47 19.51
N ASN A 16 -14.85 -2.54 18.41
CA ASN A 16 -15.33 -3.13 17.15
C ASN A 16 -14.77 -4.53 16.86
N GLN A 17 -14.14 -5.18 17.85
CA GLN A 17 -13.39 -6.43 17.67
C GLN A 17 -14.23 -7.56 17.06
N LYS A 18 -15.49 -7.73 17.47
CA LYS A 18 -16.41 -8.76 16.93
C LYS A 18 -16.75 -8.54 15.45
N SER A 19 -16.78 -7.29 15.00
CA SER A 19 -17.05 -6.96 13.59
C SER A 19 -15.79 -7.15 12.75
N ILE A 20 -14.62 -6.75 13.27
CA ILE A 20 -13.33 -6.96 12.62
C ILE A 20 -13.04 -8.46 12.46
N GLN A 21 -13.29 -9.27 13.49
CA GLN A 21 -13.12 -10.73 13.42
C GLN A 21 -14.03 -11.38 12.39
N ARG A 22 -15.28 -10.90 12.24
CA ARG A 22 -16.19 -11.37 11.18
C ARG A 22 -15.66 -11.01 9.79
N LEU A 23 -15.20 -9.77 9.59
CA LEU A 23 -14.64 -9.31 8.32
C LEU A 23 -13.37 -10.09 7.92
N CYS A 24 -12.45 -10.26 8.87
CA CYS A 24 -11.20 -11.01 8.67
C CYS A 24 -11.36 -12.54 8.74
N GLY A 25 -12.58 -13.02 9.01
CA GLY A 25 -12.97 -14.43 8.98
C GLY A 25 -13.58 -14.88 7.65
N VAL A 26 -13.94 -13.94 6.76
CA VAL A 26 -14.43 -14.28 5.41
C VAL A 26 -13.29 -14.93 4.60
N LEU A 27 -13.64 -15.93 3.78
CA LEU A 27 -12.71 -16.81 3.06
C LEU A 27 -11.47 -16.14 2.42
N PRO A 28 -11.55 -15.00 1.69
CA PRO A 28 -10.36 -14.40 1.07
C PRO A 28 -9.38 -13.83 2.10
N PHE A 29 -9.87 -13.41 3.27
CA PHE A 29 -9.05 -12.86 4.35
C PHE A 29 -8.58 -13.91 5.35
N HIS A 30 -9.05 -15.16 5.24
CA HIS A 30 -8.52 -16.23 6.09
C HIS A 30 -7.05 -16.51 5.78
N VAL A 31 -6.66 -16.44 4.50
CA VAL A 31 -5.30 -16.70 4.02
C VAL A 31 -4.47 -15.40 3.90
N SER A 32 -4.92 -14.32 4.57
CA SER A 32 -4.30 -12.98 4.45
C SER A 32 -2.80 -12.96 4.75
N HIS A 33 -2.33 -13.75 5.72
CA HIS A 33 -0.91 -13.80 6.10
C HIS A 33 -0.01 -14.35 4.98
N ILE A 34 -0.43 -15.40 4.27
CA ILE A 34 0.30 -15.94 3.12
C ILE A 34 0.27 -14.93 1.98
N TYR A 35 -0.90 -14.32 1.73
CA TYR A 35 -1.04 -13.27 0.71
C TYR A 35 -0.11 -12.08 0.98
N VAL A 36 -0.06 -11.60 2.23
CA VAL A 36 0.83 -10.49 2.63
C VAL A 36 2.29 -10.88 2.50
N GLY A 37 2.65 -12.16 2.74
CA GLY A 37 4.00 -12.67 2.48
C GLY A 37 4.37 -12.59 1.00
N ILE A 38 3.49 -13.09 0.12
CA ILE A 38 3.67 -13.01 -1.33
C ILE A 38 3.74 -11.54 -1.80
N LEU A 39 2.84 -10.69 -1.29
CA LEU A 39 2.82 -9.27 -1.58
C LEU A 39 4.13 -8.58 -1.17
N GLY A 40 4.66 -8.91 0.02
CA GLY A 40 5.94 -8.39 0.50
C GLY A 40 7.10 -8.81 -0.39
N VAL A 41 7.19 -10.09 -0.75
CA VAL A 41 8.25 -10.61 -1.63
C VAL A 41 8.19 -9.98 -3.03
N LEU A 42 7.00 -9.95 -3.64
CA LEU A 42 6.81 -9.33 -4.95
C LEU A 42 7.10 -7.82 -4.90
N GLY A 43 6.64 -7.14 -3.85
CA GLY A 43 6.88 -5.72 -3.64
C GLY A 43 8.37 -5.38 -3.54
N VAL A 44 9.13 -6.15 -2.75
CA VAL A 44 10.59 -6.00 -2.65
C VAL A 44 11.27 -6.28 -3.99
N ALA A 45 10.93 -7.37 -4.66
CA ALA A 45 11.55 -7.75 -5.93
C ALA A 45 11.33 -6.70 -7.03
N LEU A 46 10.08 -6.23 -7.19
CA LEU A 46 9.74 -5.20 -8.17
C LEU A 46 10.38 -3.85 -7.84
N SER A 47 10.37 -3.44 -6.56
CA SER A 47 10.99 -2.18 -6.14
C SER A 47 12.50 -2.18 -6.37
N LEU A 48 13.19 -3.28 -6.02
CA LEU A 48 14.63 -3.44 -6.29
C LEU A 48 14.93 -3.42 -7.79
N PHE A 49 14.14 -4.14 -8.59
CA PHE A 49 14.29 -4.15 -10.03
C PHE A 49 14.16 -2.75 -10.64
N ASP A 50 13.14 -1.99 -10.22
CA ASP A 50 12.91 -0.62 -10.69
C ASP A 50 14.00 0.35 -10.21
N ILE A 51 14.49 0.23 -8.96
CA ILE A 51 15.61 1.02 -8.45
C ILE A 51 16.87 0.77 -9.27
N ILE A 52 17.25 -0.49 -9.45
CA ILE A 52 18.44 -0.87 -10.25
C ILE A 52 18.31 -0.32 -11.66
N ARG A 53 17.12 -0.37 -12.23
CA ARG A 53 16.86 0.11 -13.59
C ARG A 53 16.96 1.63 -13.69
N ILE A 54 16.41 2.38 -12.73
CA ILE A 54 16.50 3.85 -12.71
C ILE A 54 17.96 4.29 -12.52
N VAL A 55 18.69 3.65 -11.59
CA VAL A 55 20.11 3.97 -11.34
C VAL A 55 20.97 3.68 -12.58
N LYS A 56 20.68 2.60 -13.33
CA LYS A 56 21.42 2.24 -14.55
C LYS A 56 21.05 3.08 -15.79
N CYS A 57 19.86 3.69 -15.85
CA CYS A 57 19.39 4.43 -17.04
C CYS A 57 19.85 5.91 -17.11
N GLY A 58 20.60 6.41 -16.13
CA GLY A 58 21.17 7.77 -16.15
C GLY A 58 20.24 8.87 -15.59
N PRO A 59 20.39 10.14 -16.03
CA PRO A 59 19.69 11.29 -15.44
C PRO A 59 18.20 11.39 -15.81
N VAL A 60 17.70 10.53 -16.70
CA VAL A 60 16.36 10.66 -17.28
C VAL A 60 15.57 9.35 -17.14
N LEU A 61 14.28 9.46 -16.80
CA LEU A 61 13.37 8.31 -16.77
C LEU A 61 13.20 7.69 -18.18
N PRO A 62 13.29 6.36 -18.34
CA PRO A 62 13.04 5.72 -19.62
C PRO A 62 11.57 5.87 -20.05
N GLY A 63 11.34 6.07 -21.36
CA GLY A 63 10.07 6.59 -21.90
C GLY A 63 8.79 5.77 -21.67
N TYR A 64 8.87 4.51 -21.26
CA TYR A 64 7.69 3.74 -20.84
C TYR A 64 7.22 4.10 -19.40
N LEU A 65 8.07 4.75 -18.59
CA LEU A 65 7.71 5.35 -17.30
C LEU A 65 7.16 6.77 -17.45
N TRP A 66 7.26 7.38 -18.64
CA TRP A 66 6.76 8.72 -18.99
C TRP A 66 5.29 8.76 -19.42
N ARG A 67 4.46 7.83 -18.93
CA ARG A 67 3.08 7.68 -19.43
C ARG A 67 2.23 8.96 -19.27
N GLU A 68 2.52 9.80 -18.27
CA GLU A 68 1.81 11.06 -18.01
C GLU A 68 2.53 12.30 -18.59
N ARG A 69 3.86 12.25 -18.79
CA ARG A 69 4.63 13.39 -19.31
C ARG A 69 4.31 13.69 -20.77
N LEU A 70 4.08 12.65 -21.57
CA LEU A 70 3.63 12.76 -22.96
C LEU A 70 2.23 13.40 -23.11
N LYS A 71 1.41 13.41 -22.04
CA LYS A 71 0.06 13.95 -22.06
C LYS A 71 -0.07 15.35 -21.45
N THR A 72 0.78 15.69 -20.49
CA THR A 72 0.57 16.87 -19.62
C THR A 72 1.56 18.01 -19.89
N GLY A 73 2.55 17.80 -20.76
CA GLY A 73 3.62 18.77 -21.02
C GLY A 73 4.67 18.83 -19.91
N THR A 74 5.67 19.71 -20.07
CA THR A 74 6.85 19.84 -19.19
C THR A 74 6.61 20.78 -18.01
N LEU A 75 5.68 20.43 -17.11
CA LEU A 75 5.48 21.18 -15.86
C LEU A 75 6.58 20.92 -14.82
N VAL A 76 7.28 19.78 -14.90
CA VAL A 76 8.34 19.36 -13.96
C VAL A 76 9.60 18.94 -14.73
N PRO A 77 10.81 19.38 -14.29
CA PRO A 77 12.06 18.96 -14.89
C PRO A 77 12.29 17.45 -14.72
N ALA A 78 12.95 16.83 -15.70
CA ALA A 78 13.07 15.38 -15.80
C ALA A 78 13.82 14.76 -14.62
N GLU A 79 14.79 15.50 -14.10
CA GLU A 79 15.66 15.09 -12.99
C GLU A 79 14.87 15.02 -11.68
N VAL A 80 14.03 16.02 -11.40
CA VAL A 80 13.17 16.05 -10.20
C VAL A 80 12.11 14.95 -10.25
N GLU A 81 11.54 14.67 -11.42
CA GLU A 81 10.62 13.54 -11.60
C GLU A 81 11.29 12.20 -11.28
N ARG A 82 12.53 12.01 -11.75
CA ARG A 82 13.34 10.83 -11.45
C ARG A 82 13.64 10.70 -9.97
N ASP A 83 14.11 11.76 -9.34
CA ASP A 83 14.52 11.74 -7.94
C ASP A 83 13.32 11.50 -7.02
N CYS A 84 12.16 12.14 -7.31
CA CYS A 84 10.92 11.87 -6.60
C CYS A 84 10.48 10.41 -6.73
N LYS A 85 10.59 9.83 -7.93
CA LYS A 85 10.24 8.43 -8.15
C LYS A 85 11.18 7.48 -7.43
N LEU A 86 12.48 7.79 -7.43
CA LEU A 86 13.48 7.01 -6.72
C LEU A 86 13.21 7.03 -5.20
N ILE A 87 12.92 8.20 -4.63
CA ILE A 87 12.53 8.34 -3.22
C ILE A 87 11.28 7.50 -2.92
N CYS A 88 10.24 7.58 -3.77
CA CYS A 88 9.03 6.77 -3.61
C CYS A 88 9.33 5.26 -3.67
N LEU A 89 10.22 4.83 -4.57
CA LEU A 89 10.61 3.43 -4.69
C LEU A 89 11.40 2.94 -3.48
N VAL A 90 12.32 3.74 -2.95
CA VAL A 90 13.08 3.41 -1.73
C VAL A 90 12.14 3.30 -0.54
N LEU A 91 11.24 4.28 -0.35
CA LEU A 91 10.22 4.21 0.70
C LEU A 91 9.33 2.96 0.54
N SER A 92 9.02 2.59 -0.71
CA SER A 92 8.26 1.37 -0.99
C SER A 92 8.99 0.09 -0.64
N LEU A 93 10.27 0.03 -0.95
CA LEU A 93 11.14 -1.07 -0.57
C LEU A 93 11.17 -1.22 0.95
N GLU A 94 11.34 -0.12 1.69
CA GLU A 94 11.38 -0.13 3.16
C GLU A 94 10.11 -0.70 3.78
N TYR A 95 8.93 -0.19 3.39
CA TYR A 95 7.69 -0.69 3.99
C TYR A 95 7.37 -2.14 3.58
N TYR A 96 7.78 -2.60 2.39
CA TYR A 96 7.60 -4.02 2.00
C TYR A 96 8.55 -4.93 2.77
N CYS A 97 9.78 -4.48 3.03
CA CYS A 97 10.70 -5.16 3.95
C CYS A 97 10.11 -5.22 5.37
N PHE A 98 9.51 -4.14 5.87
CA PHE A 98 8.85 -4.16 7.18
C PHE A 98 7.67 -5.13 7.23
N LEU A 99 6.88 -5.28 6.16
CA LEU A 99 5.83 -6.32 6.11
C LEU A 99 6.42 -7.72 6.29
N LEU A 100 7.53 -8.04 5.62
CA LEU A 100 8.20 -9.34 5.76
C LEU A 100 8.76 -9.54 7.17
N VAL A 101 9.44 -8.54 7.72
CA VAL A 101 9.95 -8.58 9.10
C VAL A 101 8.80 -8.74 10.10
N GLY A 102 7.69 -8.02 9.91
CA GLY A 102 6.50 -8.13 10.76
C GLY A 102 5.86 -9.51 10.71
N LEU A 103 5.85 -10.16 9.55
CA LEU A 103 5.40 -11.55 9.40
C LEU A 103 6.33 -12.54 10.11
N LEU A 104 7.65 -12.41 9.92
CA LEU A 104 8.64 -13.32 10.51
C LEU A 104 8.70 -13.19 12.04
N THR A 105 8.69 -11.95 12.53
CA THR A 105 8.78 -11.64 13.97
C THR A 105 7.42 -11.64 14.66
N ASN A 106 6.32 -11.86 13.93
CA ASN A 106 4.94 -11.72 14.40
C ASN A 106 4.65 -10.39 15.11
N SER A 107 5.45 -9.35 14.86
CA SER A 107 5.37 -8.09 15.58
C SER A 107 4.46 -7.10 14.84
N PRO A 108 3.32 -6.68 15.42
CA PRO A 108 2.31 -5.85 14.74
C PRO A 108 2.82 -4.45 14.37
N ILE A 109 3.86 -3.96 15.04
CA ILE A 109 4.42 -2.61 14.85
C ILE A 109 4.93 -2.41 13.42
N PHE A 110 5.54 -3.44 12.82
CA PHE A 110 6.12 -3.34 11.48
C PHE A 110 5.08 -3.24 10.35
N PHE A 111 3.80 -3.55 10.62
CA PHE A 111 2.74 -3.36 9.64
C PHE A 111 2.21 -1.91 9.60
N LEU A 112 2.46 -1.11 10.65
CA LEU A 112 1.94 0.26 10.75
C LEU A 112 2.41 1.21 9.64
N PRO A 113 3.70 1.25 9.25
CA PRO A 113 4.16 2.13 8.19
C PRO A 113 3.41 1.89 6.87
N PHE A 114 3.24 0.62 6.49
CA PHE A 114 2.45 0.26 5.32
C PHE A 114 1.00 0.70 5.47
N MET A 115 0.34 0.38 6.58
CA MET A 115 -1.08 0.69 6.76
C MET A 115 -1.37 2.19 6.69
N ILE A 116 -0.52 3.02 7.30
CA ILE A 116 -0.70 4.48 7.34
C ILE A 116 -0.46 5.08 5.95
N LEU A 117 0.70 4.81 5.35
CA LEU A 117 1.06 5.38 4.04
C LEU A 117 0.09 4.90 2.95
N TYR A 118 -0.22 3.61 2.94
CA TYR A 118 -1.11 3.03 1.94
C TYR A 118 -2.57 3.42 2.16
N ALA A 119 -3.00 3.72 3.40
CA ALA A 119 -4.32 4.31 3.64
C ALA A 119 -4.44 5.69 3.00
N VAL A 120 -3.41 6.55 3.13
CA VAL A 120 -3.39 7.86 2.47
C VAL A 120 -3.49 7.69 0.95
N MET A 121 -2.74 6.75 0.37
CA MET A 121 -2.82 6.44 -1.06
C MET A 121 -4.21 5.96 -1.49
N VAL A 122 -4.84 5.05 -0.74
CA VAL A 122 -6.20 4.54 -1.03
C VAL A 122 -7.23 5.66 -0.94
N VAL A 123 -7.14 6.54 0.06
CA VAL A 123 -8.03 7.69 0.22
C VAL A 123 -7.85 8.66 -0.95
N MET A 124 -6.62 9.03 -1.29
CA MET A 124 -6.33 9.92 -2.42
C MET A 124 -6.87 9.35 -3.73
N GLU A 125 -6.64 8.06 -4.00
CA GLU A 125 -7.17 7.39 -5.19
C GLU A 125 -8.71 7.41 -5.20
N SER A 126 -9.35 7.15 -4.05
CA SER A 126 -10.80 7.20 -3.94
C SER A 126 -11.36 8.61 -4.19
N VAL A 127 -10.69 9.66 -3.70
CA VAL A 127 -11.09 11.06 -3.97
C VAL A 127 -10.96 11.38 -5.45
N ILE A 128 -9.81 11.04 -6.06
CA ILE A 128 -9.60 11.23 -7.51
C ILE A 128 -10.65 10.49 -8.31
N PHE A 129 -10.97 9.26 -7.90
CA PHE A 129 -12.01 8.43 -8.49
C PHE A 129 -13.39 9.11 -8.43
N PHE A 130 -13.80 9.60 -7.26
CA PHE A 130 -15.06 10.32 -7.10
C PHE A 130 -15.10 11.59 -7.95
N VAL A 131 -14.06 12.43 -7.89
CA VAL A 131 -13.99 13.68 -8.67
C VAL A 131 -14.12 13.39 -10.17
N ARG A 132 -13.41 12.38 -10.68
CA ARG A 132 -13.50 11.99 -12.11
C ARG A 132 -14.90 11.49 -12.48
N ALA A 133 -15.54 10.72 -11.62
CA ALA A 133 -16.90 10.21 -11.86
C ALA A 133 -17.94 11.34 -11.93
N PHE A 134 -17.79 12.40 -11.13
CA PHE A 134 -18.69 13.55 -11.14
C PHE A 134 -18.42 14.52 -12.30
N VAL A 135 -17.15 14.72 -12.69
CA VAL A 135 -16.76 15.69 -13.74
C VAL A 135 -16.89 15.13 -15.16
N GLY A 136 -16.52 13.87 -15.38
CA GLY A 136 -16.46 13.27 -16.72
C GLY A 136 -17.68 12.46 -17.13
N GLY A 137 -18.66 12.28 -16.24
CA GLY A 137 -19.71 11.26 -16.40
C GLY A 137 -19.16 9.83 -16.23
N LEU A 138 -20.06 8.85 -16.19
CA LEU A 138 -19.76 7.43 -15.94
C LEU A 138 -19.14 6.72 -17.16
N ASP A 139 -18.35 7.43 -17.98
CA ASP A 139 -17.68 6.87 -19.17
C ASP A 139 -16.40 6.16 -18.74
N TYR A 140 -16.62 4.91 -18.33
CA TYR A 140 -15.83 4.27 -17.31
C TYR A 140 -14.81 3.28 -17.88
N LYS A 141 -13.51 3.58 -17.73
CA LYS A 141 -12.47 2.57 -17.95
C LYS A 141 -12.52 1.56 -16.82
N ARG A 142 -13.06 0.37 -17.09
CA ARG A 142 -13.11 -0.80 -16.18
C ARG A 142 -11.76 -1.07 -15.47
N SER A 143 -10.64 -0.73 -16.10
CA SER A 143 -9.30 -0.84 -15.52
C SER A 143 -9.11 -0.02 -14.24
N GLY A 144 -9.73 1.16 -14.12
CA GLY A 144 -9.62 2.01 -12.93
C GLY A 144 -10.33 1.41 -11.71
N LEU A 145 -11.51 0.82 -11.91
CA LEU A 145 -12.26 0.09 -10.86
C LEU A 145 -11.45 -1.06 -10.30
N ILE A 146 -10.91 -1.87 -11.21
CA ILE A 146 -10.20 -3.10 -10.87
C ILE A 146 -8.95 -2.72 -10.07
N MET A 147 -8.26 -1.66 -10.48
CA MET A 147 -7.10 -1.14 -9.75
C MET A 147 -7.48 -0.65 -8.34
N SER A 148 -8.56 0.13 -8.21
CA SER A 148 -9.01 0.63 -6.90
C SER A 148 -9.46 -0.50 -5.97
N MET A 149 -10.23 -1.48 -6.49
CA MET A 149 -10.61 -2.67 -5.75
C MET A 149 -9.39 -3.48 -5.29
N PHE A 150 -8.40 -3.64 -6.17
CA PHE A 150 -7.16 -4.35 -5.84
C PHE A 150 -6.35 -3.64 -4.75
N MET A 151 -6.21 -2.31 -4.83
CA MET A 151 -5.54 -1.54 -3.77
C MET A 151 -6.27 -1.65 -2.43
N THR A 152 -7.60 -1.57 -2.44
CA THR A 152 -8.42 -1.73 -1.23
C THR A 152 -8.26 -3.13 -0.63
N TYR A 153 -8.24 -4.17 -1.48
CA TYR A 153 -8.03 -5.54 -1.06
C TYR A 153 -6.64 -5.76 -0.44
N ASN A 154 -5.58 -5.18 -1.02
CA ASN A 154 -4.22 -5.25 -0.48
C ASN A 154 -4.17 -4.63 0.92
N TRP A 155 -4.77 -3.46 1.08
CA TRP A 155 -4.83 -2.78 2.36
C TRP A 155 -5.59 -3.59 3.41
N LEU A 156 -6.78 -4.11 3.06
CA LEU A 156 -7.58 -4.96 3.95
C LEU A 156 -6.85 -6.24 4.35
N SER A 157 -6.10 -6.86 3.43
CA SER A 157 -5.32 -8.06 3.70
C SER A 157 -4.20 -7.82 4.72
N VAL A 158 -3.50 -6.68 4.59
CA VAL A 158 -2.50 -6.25 5.59
C VAL A 158 -3.17 -5.90 6.92
N PHE A 159 -4.30 -5.20 6.89
CA PHE A 159 -5.06 -4.84 8.10
C PHE A 159 -5.53 -6.06 8.89
N CYS A 160 -6.08 -7.08 8.21
CA CYS A 160 -6.47 -8.33 8.85
C CYS A 160 -5.29 -9.10 9.44
N THR A 161 -4.13 -9.05 8.79
CA THR A 161 -2.90 -9.66 9.29
C THR A 161 -2.37 -8.93 10.52
N PHE A 162 -2.39 -7.60 10.52
CA PHE A 162 -2.10 -6.76 11.69
C PHE A 162 -3.04 -7.08 12.87
N CYS A 163 -4.35 -7.13 12.64
CA CYS A 163 -5.32 -7.44 13.69
C CYS A 163 -5.10 -8.83 14.31
N ARG A 164 -4.70 -9.81 13.50
CA ARG A 164 -4.34 -11.15 13.99
C ARG A 164 -3.07 -11.14 14.82
N ALA A 165 -2.05 -10.41 14.40
CA ALA A 165 -0.81 -10.25 15.17
C ALA A 165 -1.06 -9.54 16.51
N MET A 166 -1.94 -8.52 16.51
CA MET A 166 -2.36 -7.82 17.73
C MET A 166 -3.08 -8.73 18.73
N ASN A 167 -4.02 -9.55 18.27
CA ASN A 167 -4.75 -10.48 19.15
C ASN A 167 -3.85 -11.54 19.80
N ARG A 168 -2.71 -11.90 19.16
CA ARG A 168 -1.72 -12.82 19.76
C ARG A 168 -0.87 -12.16 20.84
N CYS A 169 -0.72 -10.84 20.81
CA CYS A 169 0.12 -10.07 21.74
C CYS A 169 -0.63 -9.56 22.98
N ASP A 170 -1.95 -9.69 23.00
CA ASP A 170 -2.85 -9.29 24.10
C ASP A 170 -3.25 -10.49 25.01
N VAL A 171 -2.59 -11.64 24.86
CA VAL A 171 -2.68 -12.81 25.76
C VAL A 171 -1.51 -12.81 26.73
#